data_AF-A0A9X3STY4-F1
#
_entry.id   AF-A0A9X3STY4-F1
#
_cell.length_a   1.000
_cell.length_b   1.000
_cell.length_c   1.000
_cell.angle_alpha   90.00
_cell.angle_beta   90.00
_cell.angle_gamma   90.00
#
_symmetry.space_group_name_H-M   'P 1'
#
loop_
_entity.id
_entity.type
_entity.pdbx_description
1 polymer ?
#
loop_
_entity_poly.entity_id
_entity_poly.type
_entity_poly.pdbx_seq_one_letter_code
_entity_poly.pdbx_strand_id
1 'polypeptide(L)'
;MPPVGSRSKGRPPFWQSLRANWTRLAVPSQELFADEVRREADADTTPIERLEPRQLAVVAGRLRTVVLRTDGRSPSVEAELFDGTGQVALVWMGRRRIVGLEAGTRLVARGRVAQLADGRLAVYNPIYELCTSAAGERAPWRPLSDQPHDLEGPH
;
A
#
# COMPACT_ATOMS: atom_id res chain seq x y z
N MET A 1 -4.41 -52.34 4.73
CA MET A 1 -4.63 -51.54 5.96
C MET A 1 -3.34 -51.52 6.77
N PRO A 2 -2.90 -50.41 7.40
CA PRO A 2 -3.19 -48.98 7.16
C PRO A 2 -1.83 -48.18 6.99
N PRO A 3 -1.70 -46.83 7.09
CA PRO A 3 -1.11 -45.99 6.01
C PRO A 3 -0.07 -44.92 6.49
N VAL A 4 0.15 -43.87 5.65
CA VAL A 4 0.68 -42.51 5.95
C VAL A 4 2.19 -42.31 5.71
N GLY A 5 2.71 -41.22 5.13
CA GLY A 5 2.17 -40.02 4.53
C GLY A 5 3.34 -39.22 3.94
N SER A 6 3.23 -38.80 2.69
CA SER A 6 4.25 -37.99 2.03
C SER A 6 4.25 -36.58 2.65
N ARG A 7 5.26 -36.28 3.47
CA ARG A 7 5.59 -34.91 3.89
C ARG A 7 6.04 -34.12 2.65
N SER A 8 5.14 -33.33 2.08
CA SER A 8 5.52 -32.23 1.20
C SER A 8 6.27 -31.20 2.06
N LYS A 9 7.59 -31.08 1.86
CA LYS A 9 8.36 -29.96 2.39
C LYS A 9 7.84 -28.69 1.71
N GLY A 10 7.13 -27.85 2.46
CA GLY A 10 6.68 -26.54 1.98
C GLY A 10 7.89 -25.72 1.53
N ARG A 11 7.90 -25.30 0.27
CA ARG A 11 8.92 -24.39 -0.26
C ARG A 11 8.75 -23.05 0.49
N PRO A 12 9.83 -22.46 1.01
CA PRO A 12 9.73 -21.21 1.76
C PRO A 12 9.24 -20.08 0.84
N PRO A 13 8.40 -19.16 1.33
CA PRO A 13 8.01 -17.97 0.58
C PRO A 13 9.27 -17.11 0.31
N PHE A 14 9.48 -16.71 -0.94
CA PHE A 14 10.80 -16.27 -1.43
C PHE A 14 11.28 -14.91 -0.97
N TRP A 15 10.57 -14.18 -0.12
CA TRP A 15 11.05 -12.89 0.42
C TRP A 15 12.32 -13.02 1.28
N GLN A 16 12.75 -14.26 1.61
CA GLN A 16 14.12 -14.51 2.09
C GLN A 16 15.21 -14.35 1.01
N SER A 17 14.85 -14.18 -0.26
CA SER A 17 15.78 -14.10 -1.40
C SER A 17 15.36 -13.04 -2.43
N LEU A 18 15.28 -11.76 -2.05
CA LEU A 18 15.24 -10.64 -3.00
C LEU A 18 16.20 -9.50 -2.62
N ARG A 19 17.49 -9.82 -2.71
CA ARG A 19 18.46 -8.93 -3.36
C ARG A 19 18.66 -9.44 -4.79
N ALA A 20 17.78 -9.06 -5.72
CA ALA A 20 18.07 -9.08 -7.15
C ALA A 20 17.02 -8.29 -7.92
N ASN A 21 17.49 -7.26 -8.61
CA ASN A 21 16.83 -6.45 -9.67
C ASN A 21 15.56 -5.70 -9.31
N TRP A 22 15.80 -4.54 -8.68
CA TRP A 22 14.84 -3.49 -8.41
C TRP A 22 14.73 -2.57 -9.64
N THR A 23 13.53 -2.30 -10.12
CA THR A 23 13.23 -0.98 -10.69
C THR A 23 12.76 -0.09 -9.55
N ARG A 24 13.71 0.66 -8.99
CA ARG A 24 13.46 1.72 -8.02
C ARG A 24 12.60 2.81 -8.66
N LEU A 25 11.52 3.18 -7.99
CA LEU A 25 11.14 4.58 -7.86
C LEU A 25 11.06 4.90 -6.36
N ALA A 26 11.68 6.02 -6.01
CA ALA A 26 12.14 6.37 -4.69
C ALA A 26 11.01 6.62 -3.69
N VAL A 27 11.20 6.13 -2.46
CA VAL A 27 10.38 6.45 -1.28
C VAL A 27 11.10 7.58 -0.53
N PRO A 28 10.48 8.75 -0.29
CA PRO A 28 11.02 9.73 0.64
C PRO A 28 10.81 9.26 2.10
N SER A 29 11.41 9.97 3.07
CA SER A 29 11.62 9.60 4.49
C SER A 29 10.41 9.15 5.33
N GLN A 30 10.49 7.93 5.89
CA GLN A 30 9.43 7.15 6.58
C GLN A 30 8.76 7.81 7.79
N GLU A 31 9.42 8.72 8.50
CA GLU A 31 8.85 9.36 9.71
C GLU A 31 7.77 10.40 9.38
N LEU A 32 7.94 11.17 8.31
CA LEU A 32 6.97 12.19 7.90
C LEU A 32 5.68 11.57 7.31
N PHE A 33 5.74 10.33 6.80
CA PHE A 33 4.59 9.63 6.24
C PHE A 33 3.67 9.01 7.29
N ALA A 34 4.23 8.55 8.42
CA ALA A 34 3.47 7.90 9.47
C ALA A 34 2.46 8.87 10.10
N ASP A 35 2.85 10.13 10.31
CA ASP A 35 1.98 11.14 10.91
C ASP A 35 0.87 11.63 10.00
N GLU A 36 1.04 11.58 8.68
CA GLU A 36 -0.03 11.97 7.76
C GLU A 36 -1.05 10.85 7.54
N VAL A 37 -0.59 9.59 7.46
CA VAL A 37 -1.48 8.42 7.34
C VAL A 37 -2.39 8.28 8.57
N ARG A 38 -1.90 8.63 9.77
CA ARG A 38 -2.70 8.58 11.01
C ARG A 38 -3.85 9.59 11.04
N ARG A 39 -3.75 10.74 10.35
CA ARG A 39 -4.79 11.79 10.38
C ARG A 39 -5.98 11.52 9.45
N GLU A 40 -5.81 10.63 8.47
CA GLU A 40 -6.79 10.38 7.40
C GLU A 40 -7.47 9.01 7.53
N ALA A 41 -7.17 8.27 8.61
CA ALA A 41 -7.83 7.01 8.93
C ALA A 41 -9.32 7.28 9.24
N ASP A 42 -10.21 6.91 8.31
CA ASP A 42 -11.65 6.85 8.56
C ASP A 42 -11.93 6.08 9.86
N ALA A 43 -12.91 6.54 10.65
CA ALA A 43 -13.23 6.02 11.98
C ALA A 43 -13.55 4.49 12.00
N ASP A 44 -13.80 3.90 10.83
CA ASP A 44 -14.09 2.48 10.64
C ASP A 44 -12.85 1.62 10.31
N THR A 45 -11.64 2.18 10.37
CA THR A 45 -10.40 1.46 10.05
C THR A 45 -9.76 0.82 11.29
N THR A 46 -9.24 -0.39 11.10
CA THR A 46 -8.51 -1.17 12.11
C THR A 46 -7.01 -0.96 11.92
N PRO A 47 -6.27 -0.53 12.96
CA PRO A 47 -4.81 -0.46 12.90
C PRO A 47 -4.21 -1.83 12.55
N ILE A 48 -3.21 -1.85 11.68
CA ILE A 48 -2.60 -3.09 11.21
C ILE A 48 -2.00 -3.91 12.37
N GLU A 49 -1.44 -3.25 13.38
CA GLU A 49 -0.92 -3.90 14.59
C GLU A 49 -1.97 -4.69 15.38
N ARG A 50 -3.26 -4.39 15.20
CA ARG A 50 -4.40 -5.03 15.90
C ARG A 50 -5.13 -6.05 15.06
N LEU A 51 -4.60 -6.38 13.88
CA LEU A 51 -5.22 -7.38 13.02
C LEU A 51 -5.06 -8.77 13.60
N GLU A 52 -6.17 -9.50 13.64
CA GLU A 52 -6.20 -10.88 14.09
C GLU A 52 -6.50 -11.82 12.91
N PRO A 53 -5.78 -12.95 12.78
CA PRO A 53 -6.08 -13.95 11.77
C PRO A 53 -7.53 -14.42 11.83
N ARG A 54 -8.10 -14.70 10.65
CA ARG A 54 -9.48 -15.18 10.44
C ARG A 54 -10.59 -14.16 10.75
N GLN A 55 -10.24 -12.92 11.13
CA GLN A 55 -11.20 -11.84 11.33
C GLN A 55 -11.44 -11.03 10.05
N LEU A 56 -12.63 -10.42 9.95
CA LEU A 56 -12.87 -9.36 8.97
C LEU A 56 -12.26 -8.07 9.49
N ALA A 57 -11.55 -7.36 8.62
CA ALA A 57 -10.96 -6.07 8.94
C ALA A 57 -11.09 -5.10 7.77
N VAL A 58 -11.10 -3.82 8.12
CA VAL A 58 -10.95 -2.69 7.20
C VAL A 58 -9.63 -2.03 7.57
N VAL A 59 -8.71 -1.89 6.63
CA VAL A 59 -7.39 -1.30 6.87
C VAL A 59 -7.17 -0.16 5.89
N ALA A 60 -6.62 0.94 6.36
CA ALA A 60 -6.24 2.07 5.51
C ALA A 60 -4.74 2.29 5.61
N GLY A 61 -4.13 2.69 4.50
CA GLY A 61 -2.70 2.96 4.50
C GLY A 61 -2.16 3.30 3.13
N ARG A 62 -0.83 3.34 3.04
CA ARG A 62 -0.10 3.58 1.81
C ARG A 62 0.57 2.30 1.33
N LEU A 63 0.48 2.04 0.03
CA LEU A 63 1.20 0.95 -0.60
C LEU A 63 2.70 1.24 -0.63
N ARG A 64 3.50 0.35 -0.05
CA ARG A 64 4.97 0.41 -0.09
C ARG A 64 5.54 -0.28 -1.32
N THR A 65 4.98 -1.43 -1.65
CA THR A 65 5.43 -2.28 -2.76
C THR A 65 4.21 -2.83 -3.50
N VAL A 66 4.38 -3.06 -4.80
CA VAL A 66 3.43 -3.79 -5.64
C VAL A 66 4.24 -4.71 -6.54
N VAL A 67 3.96 -6.00 -6.50
CA VAL A 67 4.72 -7.05 -7.19
C VAL A 67 3.78 -7.94 -7.97
N LEU A 68 4.07 -8.13 -9.26
CA LEU A 68 3.46 -9.20 -10.05
C LEU A 68 4.26 -10.47 -9.85
N ARG A 69 3.57 -11.53 -9.41
CA ARG A 69 4.12 -12.87 -9.31
C ARG A 69 3.59 -13.77 -10.40
N THR A 70 4.48 -14.55 -10.99
CA THR A 70 4.18 -15.47 -12.09
C THR A 70 4.73 -16.88 -11.84
N ASP A 71 5.31 -17.13 -10.67
CA ASP A 71 6.01 -18.36 -10.31
C ASP A 71 5.09 -19.48 -9.78
N GLY A 72 3.78 -19.22 -9.72
CA GLY A 72 2.74 -20.19 -9.37
C GLY A 72 1.94 -20.70 -10.57
N ARG A 73 0.92 -21.52 -10.31
CA ARG A 73 -0.01 -22.05 -11.33
C ARG A 73 -0.76 -20.94 -12.08
N SER A 74 -0.98 -19.81 -11.41
CA SER A 74 -1.63 -18.61 -11.95
C SER A 74 -0.90 -17.36 -11.44
N PRO A 75 -0.87 -16.26 -12.21
CA PRO A 75 -0.26 -15.02 -11.76
C PRO A 75 -1.01 -14.41 -10.56
N SER A 76 -0.31 -13.67 -9.71
CA SER A 76 -0.91 -12.87 -8.64
C SER A 76 -0.30 -11.48 -8.55
N VAL A 77 -1.08 -10.50 -8.11
CA VAL A 77 -0.57 -9.19 -7.70
C VAL A 77 -0.53 -9.17 -6.18
N GLU A 78 0.64 -8.84 -5.63
CA GLU A 78 0.87 -8.71 -4.19
C GLU A 78 1.28 -7.27 -3.88
N ALA A 79 0.61 -6.63 -2.94
CA ALA A 79 0.93 -5.28 -2.51
C ALA A 79 1.12 -5.23 -0.99
N GLU A 80 2.08 -4.46 -0.51
CA GLU A 80 2.28 -4.25 0.92
C GLU A 80 1.63 -2.93 1.34
N LEU A 81 0.62 -3.01 2.20
CA LEU A 81 -0.05 -1.85 2.80
C LEU A 81 0.58 -1.54 4.16
N PHE A 82 0.87 -0.26 4.41
CA PHE A 82 1.44 0.23 5.66
C PHE A 82 0.65 1.42 6.18
N ASP A 83 0.31 1.42 7.47
CA ASP A 83 -0.51 2.43 8.14
C ASP A 83 0.26 3.27 9.19
N GLY A 84 1.54 2.96 9.42
CA GLY A 84 2.33 3.55 10.51
C GLY A 84 2.47 2.64 11.73
N THR A 85 1.55 1.69 11.94
CA THR A 85 1.55 0.73 13.06
C THR A 85 2.06 -0.65 12.66
N GLY A 86 1.86 -1.04 11.40
CA GLY A 86 2.34 -2.32 10.89
C GLY A 86 2.24 -2.44 9.38
N GLN A 87 2.44 -3.67 8.89
CA GLN A 87 2.32 -4.00 7.47
C GLN A 87 1.43 -5.24 7.25
N VAL A 88 0.60 -5.19 6.21
CA VAL A 88 -0.25 -6.31 5.78
C VAL A 88 -0.14 -6.49 4.27
N ALA A 89 -0.09 -7.74 3.81
CA ALA A 89 -0.06 -8.05 2.39
C ALA A 89 -1.49 -8.06 1.81
N LEU A 90 -1.71 -7.40 0.69
CA LEU A 90 -2.93 -7.49 -0.10
C LEU A 90 -2.64 -8.35 -1.33
N VAL A 91 -3.37 -9.45 -1.50
CA VAL A 91 -3.05 -10.47 -2.51
C VAL A 91 -4.23 -10.70 -3.44
N TRP A 92 -4.08 -10.37 -4.72
CA TRP A 92 -5.06 -10.67 -5.76
C TRP A 92 -4.58 -11.84 -6.61
N MET A 93 -5.27 -12.97 -6.51
CA MET A 93 -4.94 -14.18 -7.26
C MET A 93 -5.55 -14.15 -8.67
N GLY A 94 -4.85 -14.74 -9.63
CA GLY A 94 -5.30 -14.84 -11.03
C GLY A 94 -5.27 -13.52 -11.80
N ARG A 95 -4.74 -12.45 -11.20
CA ARG A 95 -4.69 -11.11 -11.81
C ARG A 95 -3.25 -10.74 -12.14
N ARG A 96 -3.06 -10.08 -13.29
CA ARG A 96 -1.76 -9.55 -13.74
C ARG A 96 -1.58 -8.07 -13.47
N ARG A 97 -2.69 -7.35 -13.28
CA ARG A 97 -2.74 -5.93 -12.98
C ARG A 97 -3.98 -5.63 -12.14
N ILE A 98 -3.85 -4.67 -11.24
CA ILE A 98 -4.94 -4.03 -10.50
C ILE A 98 -4.87 -2.54 -10.80
N VAL A 99 -6.01 -1.90 -11.06
CA VAL A 99 -6.05 -0.49 -11.43
C VAL A 99 -5.73 0.38 -10.20
N GLY A 100 -4.91 1.42 -10.40
CA GLY A 100 -4.51 2.35 -9.34
C GLY A 100 -3.56 1.77 -8.28
N LEU A 101 -3.14 0.51 -8.43
CA LEU A 101 -2.29 -0.17 -7.47
C LEU A 101 -0.81 0.09 -7.77
N GLU A 102 -0.31 1.21 -7.24
CA GLU A 102 1.06 1.68 -7.43
C GLU A 102 1.70 1.97 -6.07
N ALA A 103 3.03 1.91 -5.99
CA ALA A 103 3.73 2.31 -4.77
C ALA A 103 3.47 3.80 -4.49
N GLY A 104 3.12 4.13 -3.25
CA GLY A 104 2.71 5.49 -2.86
C GLY A 104 1.20 5.74 -2.92
N THR A 105 0.42 4.88 -3.58
CA THR A 105 -1.05 4.97 -3.56
C THR A 105 -1.57 4.80 -2.13
N ARG A 106 -2.48 5.69 -1.71
CA ARG A 106 -3.28 5.50 -0.49
C ARG A 106 -4.58 4.77 -0.85
N LEU A 107 -4.95 3.81 -0.03
CA LEU A 107 -6.20 3.07 -0.22
C LEU A 107 -6.76 2.55 1.11
N VAL A 108 -8.05 2.23 1.08
CA VAL A 108 -8.73 1.42 2.08
C VAL A 108 -8.94 0.03 1.50
N ALA A 109 -8.63 -1.02 2.26
CA ALA A 109 -8.87 -2.40 1.89
C ALA A 109 -9.71 -3.11 2.94
N ARG A 110 -10.72 -3.85 2.49
CA ARG A 110 -11.61 -4.66 3.33
C ARG A 110 -11.52 -6.12 2.92
N GLY A 111 -11.36 -6.99 3.91
CA GLY A 111 -11.40 -8.42 3.67
C GLY A 111 -11.12 -9.23 4.92
N ARG A 112 -10.94 -10.54 4.71
CA ARG A 112 -10.60 -11.47 5.78
C ARG A 112 -9.09 -11.60 5.91
N VAL A 113 -8.61 -11.40 7.13
CA VAL A 113 -7.20 -11.57 7.47
C VAL A 113 -6.86 -13.05 7.49
N ALA A 114 -5.75 -13.40 6.86
CA ALA A 114 -5.12 -14.69 6.88
C ALA A 114 -3.72 -14.54 7.47
N GLN A 115 -3.27 -15.58 8.17
CA GLN A 115 -1.87 -15.69 8.56
C GLN A 115 -1.14 -16.54 7.52
N LEU A 116 -0.04 -16.00 7.01
CA LEU A 116 0.88 -16.71 6.13
C LEU A 116 1.75 -17.67 6.97
N ALA A 117 2.39 -18.63 6.29
CA ALA A 117 3.21 -19.65 6.95
C ALA A 117 4.40 -19.06 7.74
N ASP A 118 4.82 -17.84 7.42
CA ASP A 118 5.91 -17.12 8.08
C ASP A 118 5.41 -16.13 9.16
N GLY A 119 4.13 -16.21 9.53
CA GLY A 119 3.53 -15.41 10.61
C GLY A 119 3.02 -14.03 10.17
N ARG A 120 3.34 -13.57 8.95
CA ARG A 120 2.82 -12.31 8.41
C ARG A 120 1.31 -12.39 8.14
N LEU A 121 0.66 -11.24 8.17
CA LEU A 121 -0.75 -11.13 7.84
C LEU A 121 -0.97 -10.77 6.37
N ALA A 122 -2.00 -11.36 5.79
CA ALA A 122 -2.42 -11.09 4.42
C ALA A 122 -3.95 -10.98 4.32
N VAL A 123 -4.43 -10.22 3.35
CA VAL A 123 -5.84 -10.17 2.95
C VAL A 123 -5.92 -10.61 1.50
N TYR A 124 -6.62 -11.70 1.24
CA TYR A 124 -6.79 -12.25 -0.10
C TYR A 124 -8.02 -11.65 -0.77
N ASN A 125 -7.85 -11.27 -2.04
CA ASN A 125 -8.84 -10.65 -2.89
C ASN A 125 -9.68 -9.59 -2.16
N PRO A 126 -9.04 -8.60 -1.49
CA PRO A 126 -9.76 -7.57 -0.78
C PRO A 126 -10.60 -6.74 -1.75
N ILE A 127 -11.70 -6.22 -1.22
CA ILE A 127 -12.36 -5.05 -1.78
C ILE A 127 -11.47 -3.86 -1.44
N TYR A 128 -11.19 -2.99 -2.40
CA TYR A 128 -10.34 -1.82 -2.17
C TYR A 128 -10.95 -0.56 -2.77
N GLU A 129 -10.67 0.56 -2.13
CA GLU A 129 -11.09 1.90 -2.53
C GLU A 129 -9.86 2.80 -2.51
N LEU A 130 -9.62 3.52 -3.61
CA LEU A 130 -8.47 4.41 -3.74
C LEU A 130 -8.78 5.73 -3.04
N CYS A 131 -7.91 6.16 -2.13
CA CYS A 131 -8.00 7.49 -1.54
C CYS A 131 -7.35 8.45 -2.54
N THR A 132 -8.15 9.26 -3.24
CA THR A 132 -7.59 10.32 -4.08
C THR A 132 -6.86 11.31 -3.18
N SER A 133 -5.54 11.33 -3.25
CA SER A 133 -4.77 12.34 -2.52
C SER A 133 -5.02 13.68 -3.20
N ALA A 134 -5.83 14.55 -2.59
CA ALA A 134 -5.97 15.94 -2.99
C ALA A 134 -4.69 16.78 -2.69
N ALA A 135 -3.51 16.20 -2.90
CA ALA A 135 -2.21 16.82 -2.70
C ALA A 135 -1.56 17.10 -4.06
N GLY A 136 -2.20 18.00 -4.81
CA GLY A 136 -1.72 18.53 -6.08
C GLY A 136 -2.08 20.00 -6.33
N GLU A 137 -3.05 20.58 -5.62
CA GLU A 137 -3.49 21.97 -5.81
C GLU A 137 -3.43 22.75 -4.49
N ARG A 138 -2.22 23.02 -4.01
CA ARG A 138 -1.95 24.16 -3.13
C ARG A 138 -0.74 24.93 -3.63
N ALA A 139 -0.85 25.45 -4.85
CA ALA A 139 -0.20 26.72 -5.13
C ALA A 139 -1.22 27.80 -4.76
N PRO A 140 -1.00 28.63 -3.71
CA PRO A 140 -1.74 29.88 -3.63
C PRO A 140 -1.35 30.67 -4.87
N TRP A 141 -2.33 30.91 -5.74
CA TRP A 141 -2.23 31.94 -6.77
C TRP A 141 -1.63 33.19 -6.10
N ARG A 142 -0.55 33.74 -6.66
CA ARG A 142 -0.12 35.10 -6.34
C ARG A 142 -0.89 36.02 -7.29
N PRO A 143 -1.68 36.99 -6.80
CA PRO A 143 -2.25 37.98 -7.70
C PRO A 143 -1.12 38.82 -8.27
N LEU A 144 -1.05 38.91 -9.60
CA LEU A 144 -0.22 39.87 -10.32
C LEU A 144 -0.92 41.24 -10.24
N SER A 145 -0.81 41.91 -9.11
CA SER A 145 -1.25 43.30 -8.98
C SER A 145 -0.59 43.94 -7.76
N ASP A 146 0.74 44.04 -7.83
CA ASP A 146 1.49 45.07 -7.11
C ASP A 146 2.68 45.46 -7.98
N GLN A 147 2.37 46.21 -9.03
CA GLN A 147 3.33 47.09 -9.69
C GLN A 147 2.84 48.50 -9.36
N PRO A 148 3.51 49.26 -8.49
CA PRO A 148 3.31 50.69 -8.47
C PRO A 148 3.73 51.20 -9.85
N HIS A 149 2.75 51.64 -10.64
CA HIS A 149 3.01 52.57 -11.73
C HIS A 149 3.43 53.87 -11.07
N ASP A 150 4.74 54.03 -10.86
CA ASP A 150 5.31 55.29 -10.43
C ASP A 150 4.95 56.36 -11.47
N LEU A 151 4.17 57.32 -10.97
CA LEU A 151 3.90 58.60 -11.58
C LEU A 151 5.19 59.41 -11.55
N GLU A 152 5.93 59.43 -12.65
CA GLU A 152 6.87 60.51 -12.93
C GLU A 152 6.70 60.96 -14.40
N GLY A 153 5.93 62.04 -14.58
CA GLY A 153 6.41 63.08 -15.48
C GLY A 153 7.67 63.72 -14.86
N PRO A 154 8.48 64.46 -15.63
CA PRO A 154 7.98 65.77 -16.01
C PRO A 154 8.50 66.34 -17.35
N HIS A 155 7.82 67.43 -17.76
CA HIS A 155 8.20 68.49 -18.71
C HIS A 155 8.24 68.17 -20.21
#